data_AF-A0A2G1YQ22-F1
#
_entry.id   AF-A0A2G1YQ22-F1
#
_cell.length_a   1.000
_cell.length_b   1.000
_cell.length_c   1.000
_cell.angle_alpha   90.00
_cell.angle_beta   90.00
_cell.angle_gamma   90.00
#
_symmetry.space_group_name_H-M   'P 1'
#
loop_
_entity.id
_entity.type
_entity.pdbx_description
1 polymer ?
#
loop_
_entity_poly.entity_id
_entity_poly.type
_entity_poly.pdbx_seq_one_letter_code
_entity_poly.pdbx_strand_id
1 'polypeptide(L)'
;NTDNMSIDGRTIDYGPFAFLDDYESGYVCNHTDVDGRYSFKNQPGIAHWNLHKLAEAIAPIVNYDRALEVLDKTFGTTYEEHYLGIMYKKMGLYEKDEKDIELFKWMLGSLESATIDYTLFFRTLSRYDGKKSSILDIAVYQAPLSEWLDAYDKRLKKETISTQERHTQMLGVNPKYILKNHILQEAIEKAEQGEYSMIEELLVVAHSPFEEHEELEHLAKATPKEAKNIKLSCSS
;
A
#
# COMPACT_ATOMS: atom_id res chain seq x y z
N ASN A 1 -10.18 -0.86 -15.93
CA ASN A 1 -11.04 -1.58 -16.89
C ASN A 1 -10.26 -2.72 -17.55
N THR A 2 -10.88 -3.60 -18.34
CA THR A 2 -10.20 -4.74 -18.99
C THR A 2 -9.15 -4.32 -20.02
N ASP A 3 -9.38 -3.20 -20.69
CA ASP A 3 -8.44 -2.50 -21.58
C ASP A 3 -7.20 -1.95 -20.85
N ASN A 4 -7.31 -1.71 -19.54
CA ASN A 4 -6.20 -1.26 -18.68
C ASN A 4 -5.53 -2.41 -17.90
N MET A 5 -5.75 -3.66 -18.32
CA MET A 5 -5.05 -4.82 -17.79
C MET A 5 -3.95 -5.21 -18.77
N SER A 6 -2.69 -4.91 -18.42
CA SER A 6 -1.57 -5.34 -19.26
C SER A 6 -1.47 -6.87 -19.30
N ILE A 7 -1.27 -7.42 -20.50
CA ILE A 7 -1.12 -8.87 -20.70
C ILE A 7 0.14 -9.43 -20.01
N ASP A 8 1.15 -8.59 -19.77
CA ASP A 8 2.39 -8.96 -19.08
C ASP A 8 2.37 -8.66 -17.57
N GLY A 9 1.23 -8.19 -17.03
CA GLY A 9 1.03 -7.96 -15.60
C GLY A 9 1.60 -6.63 -15.06
N ARG A 10 1.97 -5.67 -15.91
CA ARG A 10 2.39 -4.33 -15.48
C ARG A 10 1.21 -3.40 -15.19
N THR A 11 1.40 -2.50 -14.24
CA THR A 11 0.51 -1.34 -14.04
C THR A 11 0.60 -0.41 -15.24
N ILE A 12 -0.54 -0.07 -15.83
CA ILE A 12 -0.65 0.81 -17.01
C ILE A 12 -1.81 1.79 -16.81
N ASP A 13 -1.86 2.79 -17.69
CA ASP A 13 -2.91 3.81 -17.75
C ASP A 13 -3.13 4.55 -16.42
N TYR A 14 -2.12 5.34 -16.04
CA TYR A 14 -2.13 6.19 -14.84
C TYR A 14 -3.09 7.37 -15.03
N GLY A 15 -4.37 7.15 -14.72
CA GLY A 15 -5.40 8.17 -14.67
C GLY A 15 -5.62 8.71 -13.25
N PRO A 16 -6.83 8.59 -12.65
CA PRO A 16 -7.13 9.09 -11.31
C PRO A 16 -6.61 8.12 -10.24
N PHE A 17 -5.33 7.78 -10.29
CA PHE A 17 -4.71 6.93 -9.28
C PHE A 17 -4.46 7.71 -7.98
N ALA A 18 -4.25 6.97 -6.91
CA ALA A 18 -3.77 7.52 -5.65
C ALA A 18 -3.05 6.43 -4.87
N PHE A 19 -1.94 6.80 -4.23
CA PHE A 19 -1.47 6.04 -3.08
C PHE A 19 -2.34 6.39 -1.86
N LEU A 20 -2.53 5.44 -0.95
CA LEU A 20 -3.25 5.71 0.30
C LEU A 20 -2.45 6.71 1.15
N ASP A 21 -3.15 7.73 1.64
CA ASP A 21 -2.69 8.56 2.75
C ASP A 21 -2.90 7.77 4.05
N ASP A 22 -4.03 8.00 4.72
CA ASP A 22 -4.49 7.13 5.80
C ASP A 22 -4.91 5.78 5.24
N TYR A 23 -4.75 4.74 6.04
CA TYR A 23 -5.29 3.44 5.67
C TYR A 23 -6.83 3.46 5.72
N GLU A 24 -7.44 3.33 4.56
CA GLU A 24 -8.88 3.15 4.39
C GLU A 24 -9.11 2.02 3.39
N SER A 25 -9.64 0.90 3.87
CA SER A 25 -9.82 -0.30 3.05
C SER A 25 -10.79 -0.08 1.89
N GLY A 26 -11.81 0.74 2.13
CA GLY A 26 -12.85 1.11 1.16
C GLY A 26 -12.50 2.28 0.25
N TYR A 27 -11.28 2.82 0.33
CA TYR A 27 -10.94 4.06 -0.38
C TYR A 27 -11.16 3.96 -1.89
N VAL A 28 -11.84 4.96 -2.44
CA VAL A 28 -12.11 5.09 -3.88
C VAL A 28 -11.38 6.32 -4.41
N CYS A 29 -10.29 6.10 -5.15
CA CYS A 29 -9.49 7.18 -5.73
C CYS A 29 -10.19 7.91 -6.88
N ASN A 30 -10.99 7.20 -7.69
CA ASN A 30 -11.69 7.79 -8.82
C ASN A 30 -12.98 8.49 -8.35
N HIS A 31 -13.21 9.73 -8.78
CA HIS A 31 -14.43 10.48 -8.44
C HIS A 31 -15.66 10.01 -9.25
N THR A 32 -15.46 9.37 -10.40
CA THR A 32 -16.56 8.83 -11.22
C THR A 32 -17.01 7.44 -10.78
N ASP A 33 -16.26 6.76 -9.92
CA ASP A 33 -16.60 5.44 -9.38
C ASP A 33 -17.50 5.56 -8.15
N VAL A 34 -18.74 6.00 -8.37
CA VAL A 34 -19.71 6.25 -7.30
C VAL A 34 -20.08 4.97 -6.55
N ASP A 35 -20.06 3.82 -7.23
CA ASP A 35 -20.40 2.51 -6.66
C ASP A 35 -19.21 1.84 -5.92
N GLY A 36 -18.01 2.43 -5.99
CA GLY A 36 -16.79 1.89 -5.38
C GLY A 36 -16.35 0.56 -5.98
N ARG A 37 -16.65 0.33 -7.26
CA ARG A 37 -16.28 -0.88 -8.01
C ARG A 37 -14.77 -1.13 -7.94
N TYR A 38 -13.98 -0.07 -8.05
CA TYR A 38 -12.52 -0.08 -8.04
C TYR A 38 -11.93 0.44 -6.72
N SER A 39 -12.68 0.37 -5.62
CA SER A 39 -12.14 0.65 -4.27
C SER A 39 -10.93 -0.21 -3.95
N PHE A 40 -10.05 0.26 -3.06
CA PHE A 40 -8.79 -0.39 -2.72
C PHE A 40 -8.96 -1.89 -2.39
N LYS A 41 -9.90 -2.23 -1.51
CA LYS A 41 -10.23 -3.62 -1.13
C LYS A 41 -10.83 -4.47 -2.25
N ASN A 42 -11.48 -3.86 -3.24
CA ASN A 42 -12.16 -4.58 -4.33
C ASN A 42 -11.20 -4.98 -5.46
N GLN A 43 -10.01 -4.35 -5.53
CA GLN A 43 -9.05 -4.57 -6.63
C GLN A 43 -8.71 -6.06 -6.89
N PRO A 44 -8.46 -6.92 -5.88
CA PRO A 44 -8.20 -8.34 -6.13
C PRO A 44 -9.38 -9.06 -6.81
N GLY A 45 -10.61 -8.80 -6.35
CA GLY A 45 -11.82 -9.38 -6.95
C GLY A 45 -12.07 -8.87 -8.37
N ILE A 46 -11.79 -7.59 -8.63
CA ILE A 46 -11.87 -7.02 -9.98
C ILE A 46 -10.82 -7.61 -10.91
N ALA A 47 -9.59 -7.82 -10.44
CA ALA A 47 -8.53 -8.46 -11.24
C ALA A 47 -8.92 -9.89 -11.62
N HIS A 48 -9.46 -10.67 -10.68
CA HIS A 48 -10.00 -12.01 -10.95
C HIS A 48 -11.13 -11.95 -12.00
N TRP A 49 -12.08 -11.03 -11.84
CA TRP A 49 -13.17 -10.83 -12.82
C TRP A 49 -12.65 -10.45 -14.21
N ASN A 50 -11.62 -9.60 -14.32
CA ASN A 50 -11.01 -9.24 -15.60
C ASN A 50 -10.31 -10.46 -16.26
N LEU A 51 -9.71 -11.35 -15.46
CA LEU A 51 -9.11 -12.59 -15.97
C LEU A 51 -10.16 -13.57 -16.50
N HIS A 52 -11.37 -13.62 -15.91
CA HIS A 52 -12.49 -14.34 -16.52
C HIS A 52 -12.84 -13.77 -17.91
N LYS A 53 -12.82 -12.44 -18.08
CA LYS A 53 -13.04 -11.81 -19.39
C LYS A 53 -11.95 -12.13 -20.41
N LEU A 54 -10.70 -12.25 -19.96
CA LEU A 54 -9.62 -12.76 -20.80
C LEU A 54 -9.87 -14.22 -21.22
N ALA A 55 -10.27 -15.09 -20.28
CA ALA A 55 -10.58 -16.49 -20.56
C ALA A 55 -11.72 -16.64 -21.60
N GLU A 56 -12.77 -15.83 -21.49
CA GLU A 56 -13.85 -15.75 -22.48
C GLU A 56 -13.31 -15.37 -23.87
N ALA A 57 -12.43 -14.36 -23.95
CA ALA A 57 -11.89 -13.86 -25.21
C ALA A 57 -10.98 -14.88 -25.93
N ILE A 58 -10.23 -15.70 -25.19
CA ILE A 58 -9.29 -16.69 -25.75
C ILE A 58 -9.94 -18.08 -25.95
N ALA A 59 -11.22 -18.24 -25.62
CA ALA A 59 -11.95 -19.51 -25.74
C ALA A 59 -11.87 -20.16 -27.15
N PRO A 60 -11.77 -19.43 -28.28
CA PRO A 60 -11.60 -20.08 -29.59
C PRO A 60 -10.28 -20.84 -29.78
N ILE A 61 -9.27 -20.59 -28.94
CA ILE A 61 -7.91 -21.15 -29.08
C ILE A 61 -7.47 -21.99 -27.86
N VAL A 62 -8.27 -22.05 -26.79
CA VAL A 62 -8.00 -22.87 -25.60
C VAL A 62 -9.23 -23.67 -25.18
N ASN A 63 -9.05 -24.69 -24.34
CA ASN A 63 -10.18 -25.31 -23.65
C ASN A 63 -10.71 -24.36 -22.56
N TYR A 64 -11.90 -23.80 -22.79
CA TYR A 64 -12.48 -22.79 -21.90
C TYR A 64 -12.74 -23.30 -20.47
N ASP A 65 -13.35 -24.47 -20.33
CA ASP A 65 -13.64 -25.06 -19.01
C ASP A 65 -12.36 -25.29 -18.21
N ARG A 66 -11.31 -25.78 -18.88
CA ARG A 66 -10.00 -25.97 -18.26
C ARG A 66 -9.33 -24.65 -17.88
N ALA A 67 -9.46 -23.61 -18.70
CA ALA A 67 -8.91 -22.29 -18.40
C ALA A 67 -9.55 -21.68 -17.14
N LEU A 68 -10.89 -21.80 -17.01
CA LEU A 68 -11.61 -21.37 -15.82
C LEU A 68 -11.20 -22.18 -14.57
N GLU A 69 -11.13 -23.50 -14.68
CA GLU A 69 -10.68 -24.36 -13.57
C GLU A 69 -9.29 -23.96 -13.07
N VAL A 70 -8.36 -23.70 -14.00
CA VAL A 70 -7.00 -23.24 -13.64
C VAL A 70 -7.06 -21.86 -12.98
N LEU A 71 -7.78 -20.90 -13.55
CA LEU A 71 -7.92 -19.56 -13.00
C LEU A 71 -8.46 -19.58 -11.56
N ASP A 72 -9.60 -20.24 -11.36
CA ASP A 72 -10.30 -20.26 -10.05
C ASP A 72 -9.49 -21.01 -8.99
N LYS A 73 -8.74 -22.04 -9.40
CA LYS A 73 -7.87 -22.78 -8.48
C LYS A 73 -6.61 -22.03 -8.08
N THR A 74 -6.10 -21.15 -8.95
CA THR A 74 -4.76 -20.55 -8.77
C THR A 74 -4.79 -19.11 -8.30
N PHE A 75 -5.72 -18.28 -8.79
CA PHE A 75 -5.69 -16.83 -8.55
C PHE A 75 -5.66 -16.49 -7.05
N GLY A 76 -6.60 -17.05 -6.27
CA GLY A 76 -6.71 -16.76 -4.85
C GLY A 76 -5.46 -17.15 -4.06
N THR A 77 -4.96 -18.37 -4.28
CA THR A 77 -3.74 -18.86 -3.62
C THR A 77 -2.52 -18.05 -4.01
N THR A 78 -2.31 -17.76 -5.30
CA THR A 78 -1.17 -16.95 -5.76
C THR A 78 -1.23 -15.54 -5.21
N TYR A 79 -2.41 -14.89 -5.22
CA TYR A 79 -2.59 -13.57 -4.64
C TYR A 79 -2.26 -13.57 -3.13
N GLU A 80 -2.81 -14.51 -2.38
CA GLU A 80 -2.63 -14.59 -0.93
C GLU A 80 -1.16 -14.86 -0.55
N GLU A 81 -0.49 -15.79 -1.25
CA GLU A 81 0.92 -16.09 -1.03
C GLU A 81 1.81 -14.85 -1.23
N HIS A 82 1.61 -14.11 -2.33
CA HIS A 82 2.37 -12.90 -2.62
C HIS A 82 2.05 -11.77 -1.65
N TYR A 83 0.75 -11.53 -1.37
CA TYR A 83 0.31 -10.50 -0.44
C TYR A 83 0.87 -10.73 0.96
N LEU A 84 0.68 -11.94 1.52
CA LEU A 84 1.21 -12.29 2.83
C LEU A 84 2.74 -12.20 2.84
N GLY A 85 3.42 -12.68 1.80
CA GLY A 85 4.88 -12.58 1.70
C GLY A 85 5.38 -11.13 1.76
N ILE A 86 4.65 -10.18 1.19
CA ILE A 86 4.93 -8.74 1.33
C ILE A 86 4.66 -8.28 2.76
N MET A 87 3.50 -8.62 3.34
CA MET A 87 3.12 -8.19 4.69
C MET A 87 4.07 -8.69 5.78
N TYR A 88 4.52 -9.95 5.68
CA TYR A 88 5.56 -10.53 6.54
C TYR A 88 6.82 -9.66 6.57
N LYS A 89 7.34 -9.30 5.38
CA LYS A 89 8.54 -8.44 5.27
C LYS A 89 8.28 -7.03 5.81
N LYS A 90 7.13 -6.43 5.48
CA LYS A 90 6.75 -5.10 5.96
C LYS A 90 6.64 -5.05 7.48
N MET A 91 6.26 -6.15 8.12
CA MET A 91 6.17 -6.30 9.58
C MET A 91 7.42 -6.90 10.22
N GLY A 92 8.47 -7.21 9.45
CA GLY A 92 9.70 -7.79 9.98
C GLY A 92 9.49 -9.13 10.71
N LEU A 93 8.58 -9.96 10.21
CA LEU A 93 8.32 -11.31 10.70
C LEU A 93 8.90 -12.34 9.71
N TYR A 94 9.72 -13.27 10.20
CA TYR A 94 10.48 -14.21 9.38
C TYR A 94 10.22 -15.66 9.77
N GLU A 95 10.01 -15.89 11.06
CA GLU A 95 9.44 -17.15 11.53
C GLU A 95 7.94 -17.18 11.24
N LYS A 96 7.39 -18.34 10.91
CA LYS A 96 5.94 -18.49 10.70
C LYS A 96 5.23 -18.84 12.00
N ASP A 97 4.13 -18.17 12.29
CA ASP A 97 3.22 -18.49 13.39
C ASP A 97 1.78 -18.63 12.88
N GLU A 98 1.03 -19.59 13.44
CA GLU A 98 -0.35 -19.87 13.03
C GLU A 98 -1.30 -18.68 13.23
N LYS A 99 -0.93 -17.71 14.09
CA LYS A 99 -1.76 -16.53 14.42
C LYS A 99 -1.41 -15.29 13.60
N ASP A 100 -0.43 -15.38 12.70
CA ASP A 100 0.06 -14.21 11.95
C ASP A 100 -1.03 -13.60 11.07
N ILE A 101 -1.85 -14.42 10.42
CA ILE A 101 -2.94 -13.95 9.57
C ILE A 101 -3.95 -13.11 10.37
N GLU A 102 -4.29 -13.54 11.59
CA GLU A 102 -5.20 -12.78 12.45
C GLU A 102 -4.53 -11.51 13.00
N LEU A 103 -3.23 -11.56 13.29
CA LEU A 103 -2.46 -10.38 13.66
C LEU A 103 -2.42 -9.34 12.53
N PHE A 104 -2.32 -9.77 11.28
CA PHE A 104 -2.35 -8.90 10.10
C PHE A 104 -3.73 -8.28 9.88
N LYS A 105 -4.80 -9.06 9.97
CA LYS A 105 -6.17 -8.54 9.88
C LYS A 105 -6.46 -7.54 10.98
N TRP A 106 -6.05 -7.85 12.22
CA TRP A 106 -6.20 -6.95 13.35
C TRP A 106 -5.41 -5.66 13.12
N MET A 107 -4.16 -5.74 12.63
CA MET A 107 -3.37 -4.56 12.28
C MET A 107 -4.15 -3.64 11.34
N LEU A 108 -4.64 -4.16 10.20
CA LEU A 108 -5.35 -3.35 9.21
C LEU A 108 -6.59 -2.66 9.82
N GLY A 109 -7.39 -3.38 10.62
CA GLY A 109 -8.53 -2.81 11.32
C GLY A 109 -8.14 -1.74 12.36
N SER A 110 -7.01 -1.94 13.06
CA SER A 110 -6.44 -0.95 13.98
C SER A 110 -5.93 0.28 13.25
N LEU A 111 -5.31 0.16 12.07
CA LEU A 111 -4.86 1.31 11.27
C LEU A 111 -6.06 2.16 10.81
N GLU A 112 -7.11 1.51 10.31
CA GLU A 112 -8.34 2.20 9.86
C GLU A 112 -9.01 2.93 11.04
N SER A 113 -9.14 2.25 12.19
CA SER A 113 -9.73 2.82 13.41
C SER A 113 -8.86 3.92 14.03
N ALA A 114 -7.55 3.87 13.83
CA ALA A 114 -6.61 4.86 14.35
C ALA A 114 -6.51 6.12 13.49
N THR A 115 -7.02 6.08 12.25
CA THR A 115 -6.83 7.14 11.24
C THR A 115 -5.36 7.53 11.14
N ILE A 116 -4.55 6.59 10.65
CA ILE A 116 -3.09 6.71 10.57
C ILE A 116 -2.61 6.55 9.12
N ASP A 117 -1.61 7.35 8.76
CA ASP A 117 -0.95 7.28 7.47
C ASP A 117 -0.29 5.90 7.27
N TYR A 118 -0.68 5.21 6.19
CA TYR A 118 -0.31 3.82 5.94
C TYR A 118 1.20 3.67 5.72
N THR A 119 1.80 4.58 4.95
CA THR A 119 3.23 4.54 4.62
C THR A 119 4.05 4.91 5.85
N LEU A 120 3.67 5.99 6.55
CA LEU A 120 4.34 6.47 7.75
C LEU A 120 4.26 5.44 8.88
N PHE A 121 3.13 4.74 9.05
CA PHE A 121 3.02 3.65 10.01
C PHE A 121 4.09 2.59 9.76
N PHE A 122 4.17 2.06 8.54
CA PHE A 122 5.13 1.01 8.22
C PHE A 122 6.58 1.50 8.31
N ARG A 123 6.86 2.74 7.87
CA ARG A 123 8.20 3.32 7.99
C ARG A 123 8.62 3.50 9.45
N THR A 124 7.69 3.91 10.31
CA THR A 124 7.91 4.06 11.75
C THR A 124 8.08 2.70 12.43
N LEU A 125 7.26 1.70 12.05
CA LEU A 125 7.36 0.32 12.52
C LEU A 125 8.74 -0.28 12.23
N SER A 126 9.36 0.07 11.10
CA SER A 126 10.72 -0.37 10.75
C SER A 126 11.80 0.03 11.77
N ARG A 127 11.53 1.02 12.64
CA ARG A 127 12.45 1.48 13.70
C ARG A 127 11.94 1.16 15.09
N TYR A 128 10.83 0.44 15.21
CA TYR A 128 10.18 0.16 16.49
C TYR A 128 11.04 -0.72 17.40
N ASP A 129 11.28 -0.24 18.61
CA ASP A 129 12.15 -0.85 19.63
C ASP A 129 11.37 -1.28 20.90
N GLY A 130 10.04 -1.31 20.82
CA GLY A 130 9.16 -1.57 21.97
C GLY A 130 8.59 -0.30 22.62
N LYS A 131 9.07 0.89 22.24
CA LYS A 131 8.50 2.15 22.73
C LYS A 131 7.23 2.52 21.96
N LYS A 132 6.07 2.11 22.48
CA LYS A 132 4.75 2.33 21.85
C LYS A 132 4.50 3.76 21.37
N SER A 133 4.94 4.78 22.12
CA SER A 133 4.68 6.18 21.77
C SER A 133 5.24 6.55 20.38
N SER A 134 6.31 5.90 19.91
CA SER A 134 6.83 6.13 18.56
C SER A 134 5.78 5.94 17.46
N ILE A 135 4.83 5.02 17.64
CA ILE A 135 3.74 4.74 16.71
C ILE A 135 2.44 5.42 17.15
N LEU A 136 2.16 5.46 18.46
CA LEU A 136 0.91 6.06 18.96
C LEU A 136 0.87 7.57 18.73
N ASP A 137 2.01 8.26 18.78
CA ASP A 137 2.07 9.73 18.63
C ASP A 137 1.75 10.19 17.19
N ILE A 138 1.81 9.29 16.19
CA ILE A 138 1.44 9.59 14.79
C ILE A 138 0.00 9.19 14.43
N ALA A 139 -0.73 8.54 15.35
CA ALA A 139 -2.12 8.16 15.15
C ALA A 139 -3.08 9.25 15.66
N VAL A 140 -4.23 9.44 15.00
CA VAL A 140 -5.29 10.33 15.51
C VAL A 140 -5.97 9.69 16.73
N TYR A 141 -6.27 8.39 16.65
CA TYR A 141 -6.85 7.61 17.75
C TYR A 141 -5.88 6.50 18.19
N GLN A 142 -5.32 6.64 19.39
CA GLN A 142 -4.24 5.76 19.86
C GLN A 142 -4.70 4.40 20.36
N ALA A 143 -5.89 4.32 20.96
CA ALA A 143 -6.36 3.13 21.67
C ALA A 143 -6.36 1.84 20.79
N PRO A 144 -6.86 1.86 19.53
CA PRO A 144 -6.88 0.67 18.68
C PRO A 144 -5.49 0.08 18.37
N LEU A 145 -4.45 0.92 18.31
CA LEU A 145 -3.08 0.48 18.02
C LEU A 145 -2.34 0.01 19.26
N SER A 146 -2.67 0.54 20.44
CA SER A 146 -1.97 0.18 21.68
C SER A 146 -2.08 -1.31 22.01
N GLU A 147 -3.27 -1.87 21.86
CA GLU A 147 -3.53 -3.30 22.10
C GLU A 147 -2.88 -4.19 21.05
N TRP A 148 -2.94 -3.77 19.79
CA TRP A 148 -2.27 -4.48 18.71
C TRP A 148 -0.75 -4.53 18.90
N LEU A 149 -0.14 -3.42 19.35
CA LEU A 149 1.29 -3.36 19.65
C LEU A 149 1.70 -4.34 20.75
N ASP A 150 0.86 -4.57 21.78
CA ASP A 150 1.14 -5.60 22.80
C ASP A 150 1.17 -7.01 22.20
N ALA A 151 0.27 -7.29 21.25
CA ALA A 151 0.24 -8.57 20.56
C ALA A 151 1.44 -8.73 19.62
N TYR A 152 1.79 -7.66 18.90
CA TYR A 152 2.96 -7.62 18.03
C TYR A 152 4.26 -7.80 18.82
N ASP A 153 4.43 -7.13 19.97
CA ASP A 153 5.59 -7.32 20.86
C ASP A 153 5.72 -8.76 21.38
N LYS A 154 4.59 -9.40 21.73
CA LYS A 154 4.59 -10.82 22.09
C LYS A 154 4.98 -11.70 20.91
N ARG A 155 4.54 -11.35 19.70
CA ARG A 155 4.85 -12.09 18.48
C ARG A 155 6.33 -11.97 18.09
N LEU A 156 6.93 -10.80 18.25
CA LEU A 156 8.34 -10.55 17.95
C LEU A 156 9.28 -11.39 18.82
N LYS A 157 8.87 -11.77 20.04
CA LYS A 157 9.67 -12.67 20.90
C LYS A 157 9.85 -14.07 20.33
N LYS A 158 9.08 -14.45 19.31
CA LYS A 158 9.22 -15.72 18.59
C LYS A 158 10.21 -15.63 17.43
N GLU A 159 10.64 -14.43 17.05
CA GLU A 159 11.64 -14.24 15.99
C GLU A 159 13.03 -14.59 16.51
N THR A 160 13.85 -15.15 15.62
CA THR A 160 15.24 -15.53 15.90
C THR A 160 16.23 -14.43 15.49
N ILE A 161 15.80 -13.53 14.60
CA ILE A 161 16.62 -12.42 14.10
C ILE A 161 16.80 -11.31 15.13
N SER A 162 17.91 -10.57 15.02
CA SER A 162 18.16 -9.43 15.90
C SER A 162 17.28 -8.23 15.57
N THR A 163 17.04 -7.36 16.56
CA THR A 163 16.31 -6.09 16.33
C THR A 163 16.96 -5.23 15.24
N GLN A 164 18.29 -5.15 15.22
CA GLN A 164 19.04 -4.36 14.23
C GLN A 164 18.89 -4.92 12.82
N GLU A 165 18.94 -6.24 12.68
CA GLU A 165 18.73 -6.92 11.40
C GLU A 165 17.30 -6.71 10.90
N ARG A 166 16.31 -6.89 11.79
CA ARG A 166 14.90 -6.63 11.50
C ARG A 166 14.69 -5.21 10.98
N HIS A 167 15.24 -4.21 11.68
CA HIS A 167 15.13 -2.81 11.28
C HIS A 167 15.72 -2.58 9.88
N THR A 168 16.91 -3.11 9.62
CA THR A 168 17.59 -2.98 8.32
C THR A 168 16.74 -3.57 7.20
N GLN A 169 16.21 -4.78 7.39
CA GLN A 169 15.40 -5.45 6.38
C GLN A 169 14.05 -4.74 6.16
N MET A 170 13.38 -4.28 7.23
CA MET A 170 12.13 -3.54 7.13
C MET A 170 12.31 -2.18 6.43
N LEU A 171 13.40 -1.45 6.70
CA LEU A 171 13.73 -0.20 6.01
C LEU A 171 13.94 -0.41 4.50
N GLY A 172 14.41 -1.59 4.08
CA GLY A 172 14.58 -1.95 2.67
C GLY A 172 13.28 -2.29 1.92
N VAL A 173 12.15 -2.46 2.61
CA VAL A 173 10.85 -2.81 1.99
C VAL A 173 9.71 -1.84 2.33
N ASN A 174 9.86 -1.05 3.40
CA ASN A 174 8.91 -0.02 3.79
C ASN A 174 9.42 1.34 3.27
N PRO A 175 8.83 1.88 2.19
CA PRO A 175 9.28 3.13 1.61
C PRO A 175 9.09 4.26 2.62
N LYS A 176 10.01 5.23 2.59
CA LYS A 176 9.87 6.51 3.27
C LYS A 176 9.03 7.48 2.46
N TYR A 177 9.16 7.41 1.13
CA TYR A 177 8.52 8.33 0.20
C TYR A 177 7.54 7.58 -0.71
N ILE A 178 6.37 8.18 -0.90
CA ILE A 178 5.39 7.82 -1.93
C ILE A 178 4.90 9.08 -2.60
N LEU A 179 4.47 8.98 -3.86
CA LEU A 179 3.96 10.11 -4.63
C LEU A 179 2.50 10.37 -4.24
N LYS A 180 2.31 11.03 -3.10
CA LYS A 180 0.99 11.38 -2.56
C LYS A 180 0.30 12.40 -3.45
N ASN A 181 -1.02 12.31 -3.58
CA ASN A 181 -1.77 13.16 -4.50
C ASN A 181 -1.63 14.66 -4.20
N HIS A 182 -1.60 15.07 -2.93
CA HIS A 182 -1.41 16.48 -2.59
C HIS A 182 -0.03 17.01 -3.01
N ILE A 183 1.02 16.17 -2.91
CA ILE A 183 2.38 16.52 -3.32
C ILE A 183 2.45 16.61 -4.85
N LEU A 184 1.81 15.67 -5.55
CA LEU A 184 1.69 15.71 -7.01
C LEU A 184 0.92 16.96 -7.46
N GLN A 185 -0.16 17.31 -6.78
CA GLN A 185 -0.95 18.51 -7.07
C GLN A 185 -0.12 19.79 -6.89
N GLU A 186 0.62 19.92 -5.78
CA GLU A 186 1.50 21.06 -5.55
C GLU A 186 2.60 21.16 -6.62
N ALA A 187 3.17 20.03 -7.04
CA ALA A 187 4.18 20.00 -8.10
C ALA A 187 3.59 20.41 -9.46
N ILE A 188 2.35 20.03 -9.77
CA ILE A 188 1.63 20.45 -10.98
C ILE A 188 1.41 21.98 -10.95
N GLU A 189 0.89 22.51 -9.83
CA GLU A 189 0.61 23.94 -9.67
C GLU A 189 1.86 24.82 -9.81
N LYS A 190 3.01 24.35 -9.31
CA LYS A 190 4.31 25.02 -9.50
C LYS A 190 4.78 24.92 -10.95
N ALA A 191 4.65 23.76 -11.57
CA ALA A 191 5.06 23.54 -12.95
C ALA A 191 4.26 24.41 -13.94
N GLU A 192 2.98 24.65 -13.68
CA GLU A 192 2.13 25.58 -14.46
C GLU A 192 2.61 27.03 -14.39
N GLN A 193 3.32 27.38 -13.31
CA GLN A 193 3.96 28.70 -13.12
C GLN A 193 5.40 28.74 -13.69
N GLY A 194 5.87 27.63 -14.29
CA GLY A 194 7.23 27.49 -14.82
C GLY A 194 8.28 27.11 -13.78
N GLU A 195 7.86 26.70 -12.58
CA GLU A 195 8.75 26.24 -11.50
C GLU A 195 8.81 24.70 -11.45
N TYR A 196 9.94 24.12 -11.85
CA TYR A 196 10.09 22.67 -12.00
C TYR A 196 10.90 21.97 -10.92
N SER A 197 11.44 22.70 -9.93
CA SER A 197 12.29 22.13 -8.87
C SER A 197 11.62 21.00 -8.11
N MET A 198 10.32 21.13 -7.80
CA MET A 198 9.58 20.10 -7.08
C MET A 198 9.42 18.80 -7.91
N ILE A 199 9.37 18.89 -9.24
CA ILE A 199 9.37 17.70 -10.10
C ILE A 199 10.71 16.97 -9.99
N GLU A 200 11.82 17.71 -9.96
CA GLU A 200 13.15 17.13 -9.80
C GLU A 200 13.29 16.44 -8.43
N GLU A 201 12.81 17.07 -7.35
CA GLU A 201 12.76 16.48 -6.02
C GLU A 201 11.92 15.20 -5.98
N LEU A 202 10.73 15.22 -6.62
CA LEU A 202 9.87 14.03 -6.72
C LEU A 202 10.53 12.91 -7.51
N LEU A 203 11.28 13.24 -8.55
CA LEU A 203 12.03 12.27 -9.34
C LEU A 203 13.12 11.59 -8.48
N VAL A 204 13.82 12.35 -7.64
CA VAL A 204 14.83 11.79 -6.72
C VAL A 204 14.20 10.75 -5.79
N VAL A 205 13.12 11.13 -5.10
CA VAL A 205 12.49 10.19 -4.14
C VAL A 205 11.78 9.03 -4.82
N ALA A 206 11.31 9.19 -6.07
CA ALA A 206 10.73 8.09 -6.84
C ALA A 206 11.78 7.04 -7.25
N HIS A 207 13.04 7.44 -7.48
CA HIS A 207 14.12 6.53 -7.83
C HIS A 207 14.69 5.78 -6.62
N SER A 208 14.67 6.39 -5.43
CA SER A 208 15.11 5.71 -4.20
C SER A 208 14.15 5.93 -3.02
N PRO A 209 12.92 5.38 -3.09
CA PRO A 209 11.85 5.67 -2.12
C PRO A 209 12.09 5.09 -0.73
N PHE A 210 13.07 4.19 -0.58
CA PHE A 210 13.44 3.57 0.69
C PHE A 210 14.60 4.27 1.41
N GLU A 211 15.39 5.05 0.67
CA GLU A 211 16.58 5.74 1.17
C GLU A 211 16.22 6.95 2.04
N GLU A 212 17.20 7.43 2.80
CA GLU A 212 17.08 8.66 3.57
C GLU A 212 17.56 9.83 2.71
N HIS A 213 16.76 10.89 2.63
CA HIS A 213 17.08 12.12 1.89
C HIS A 213 16.82 13.31 2.82
N GLU A 214 17.84 13.79 3.54
CA GLU A 214 17.68 14.80 4.60
C GLU A 214 17.04 16.10 4.10
N GLU A 215 17.42 16.56 2.89
CA GLU A 215 16.85 17.78 2.29
C GLU A 215 15.38 17.61 1.85
N LEU A 216 14.92 16.36 1.68
CA LEU A 216 13.58 16.03 1.19
C LEU A 216 12.66 15.47 2.28
N GLU A 217 13.01 15.63 3.56
CA GLU A 217 12.22 15.14 4.70
C GLU A 217 10.77 15.64 4.68
N HIS A 218 10.54 16.82 4.13
CA HIS A 218 9.21 17.41 4.01
C HIS A 218 8.25 16.55 3.16
N LEU A 219 8.76 15.78 2.19
CA LEU A 219 7.99 14.87 1.34
C LEU A 219 7.60 13.55 2.04
N ALA A 220 8.24 13.22 3.18
CA ALA A 220 7.93 12.01 3.95
C ALA A 220 6.82 12.21 4.99
N LYS A 221 6.35 13.45 5.18
CA LYS A 221 5.38 13.78 6.23
C LYS A 221 4.01 13.16 5.96
N ALA A 222 3.26 12.95 7.03
CA ALA A 222 1.84 12.61 6.93
C ALA A 222 1.10 13.69 6.13
N THR A 223 0.08 13.28 5.39
CA THR A 223 -0.73 14.21 4.60
C THR A 223 -1.49 15.17 5.53
N PRO A 224 -1.35 16.50 5.34
CA PRO A 224 -2.12 17.46 6.11
C PRO A 224 -3.61 17.16 6.04
N LYS A 225 -4.35 17.37 7.12
CA LYS A 225 -5.76 16.98 7.23
C LYS A 225 -6.62 17.61 6.12
N GLU A 226 -6.29 18.84 5.75
CA GLU A 226 -6.97 19.64 4.73
C GLU A 226 -6.69 19.14 3.31
N ALA A 227 -5.61 18.37 3.13
CA ALA A 227 -5.14 17.86 1.84
C ALA A 227 -5.39 16.36 1.65
N LYS A 228 -5.98 15.68 2.64
CA LYS A 228 -6.34 14.26 2.53
C LYS A 228 -7.40 14.07 1.46
N ASN A 229 -7.28 12.97 0.71
CA ASN A 229 -8.23 12.58 -0.33
C ASN A 229 -8.34 13.57 -1.51
N ILE A 230 -7.32 14.39 -1.75
CA ILE A 230 -7.20 15.14 -3.00
C ILE A 230 -7.17 14.11 -4.15
N LYS A 231 -8.17 14.19 -5.03
CA LYS A 231 -8.26 13.37 -6.23
C LYS A 231 -7.65 14.16 -7.37
N LEU A 232 -6.61 13.60 -7.99
CA LEU A 232 -6.08 14.17 -9.23
C LEU A 232 -7.17 14.07 -10.29
N SER A 233 -7.48 15.19 -10.95
CA SER A 233 -8.32 15.16 -12.13
C SER A 233 -7.48 14.69 -13.30
N CYS A 234 -8.00 13.74 -14.07
CA CYS A 234 -7.53 13.60 -15.44
C CYS A 234 -8.13 14.78 -16.20
N SER A 235 -7.35 15.84 -16.39
CA SER A 235 -7.61 16.78 -17.47
C SER A 235 -7.54 16.01 -18.78
N SER A 236 -8.70 15.80 -19.39
CA SER A 236 -8.84 15.44 -20.80
C SER A 236 -9.72 16.49 -21.46
#